data_AF-A0A2P4SLE5-F1
#
_entry.id   AF-A0A2P4SLE5-F1
#
_cell.length_a   1.000
_cell.length_b   1.000
_cell.length_c   1.000
_cell.angle_alpha   90.00
_cell.angle_beta   90.00
_cell.angle_gamma   90.00
#
_symmetry.space_group_name_H-M   'P 1'
#
loop_
_entity.id
_entity.type
_entity.pdbx_description
1 polymer ?
#
loop_
_entity_poly.entity_id
_entity_poly.type
_entity_poly.pdbx_seq_one_letter_code
_entity_poly.pdbx_strand_id
1 'polypeptide(L)'
;MAAPSEAPERRRPFGRRFLTDPTRLFQHNAWDNVEWSEEQEATAKSKVQENSSQLLPQDKQEEYEVNAKRYWDEFYKIHENGFFKDRHWLFTEFPELAPNRNPSQNEDSLCEFSCKEVSENEGLGSCENGHCTLETRAENQLNLLKSSPMFCTEELAPQKLKQSYEDYPGSSASYRILEVGCGAGNTVFPILQTNNDPGLFVYCCDFSTTAVDLVQSNMEYDSSRCFAFVHDLCNDQSPFPMPDESLDIVILIFVLSAILPEK
;
A
#
# COMPACT_ATOMS: atom_id res chain seq x y z
N MET A 1 -44.60 1.72 19.50
CA MET A 1 -44.49 0.79 18.35
C MET A 1 -43.09 0.94 17.81
N ALA A 2 -42.29 -0.12 17.85
CA ALA A 2 -40.95 -0.10 17.26
C ALA A 2 -41.09 -0.05 15.72
N ALA A 3 -40.28 0.78 15.07
CA ALA A 3 -40.18 0.81 13.61
C ALA A 3 -39.72 -0.57 13.11
N PRO A 4 -40.19 -1.02 11.93
CA PRO A 4 -39.74 -2.28 11.37
C PRO A 4 -38.22 -2.22 11.13
N SER A 5 -37.50 -3.24 11.57
CA SER A 5 -36.09 -3.41 11.26
C SER A 5 -35.96 -3.66 9.76
N GLU A 6 -35.46 -2.66 9.02
CA GLU A 6 -35.05 -2.87 7.64
C GLU A 6 -33.95 -3.94 7.61
N ALA A 7 -34.08 -4.91 6.69
CA ALA A 7 -33.03 -5.87 6.38
C ALA A 7 -31.72 -5.10 6.09
N PRO A 8 -30.53 -5.68 6.38
CA PRO A 8 -29.28 -4.99 6.11
C PRO A 8 -29.21 -4.64 4.62
N GLU A 9 -29.43 -3.36 4.29
CA GLU A 9 -29.28 -2.88 2.93
C GLU A 9 -27.86 -3.23 2.48
N ARG A 10 -27.73 -3.92 1.34
CA ARG A 10 -26.44 -4.06 0.66
C ARG A 10 -25.81 -2.68 0.60
N ARG A 11 -24.57 -2.56 1.09
CA ARG A 11 -23.82 -1.30 1.05
C ARG A 11 -23.92 -0.73 -0.37
N ARG A 12 -24.57 0.43 -0.48
CA ARG A 12 -24.72 1.11 -1.77
C ARG A 12 -23.33 1.50 -2.26
N PRO A 13 -23.07 1.45 -3.58
CA PRO A 13 -21.79 1.87 -4.14
C PRO A 13 -21.44 3.30 -3.70
N PHE A 14 -20.16 3.54 -3.42
CA PHE A 14 -19.63 4.88 -3.15
C PHE A 14 -19.96 5.86 -4.27
N GLY A 15 -20.00 7.15 -3.95
CA GLY A 15 -20.32 8.20 -4.92
C GLY A 15 -21.81 8.32 -5.22
N ARG A 16 -22.68 7.73 -4.40
CA ARG A 16 -24.14 7.80 -4.55
C ARG A 16 -24.88 8.39 -3.35
N ARG A 17 -24.13 8.76 -2.29
CA ARG A 17 -24.69 9.40 -1.10
C ARG A 17 -24.66 10.91 -1.28
N PHE A 18 -25.84 11.50 -1.49
CA PHE A 18 -26.04 12.94 -1.61
C PHE A 18 -26.67 13.48 -0.33
N LEU A 19 -26.01 14.43 0.33
CA LEU A 19 -26.59 15.11 1.48
C LEU A 19 -27.58 16.18 1.00
N THR A 20 -28.81 15.77 0.71
CA THR A 20 -29.87 16.69 0.25
C THR A 20 -30.60 17.39 1.40
N ASP A 21 -30.51 16.82 2.61
CA ASP A 21 -31.19 17.27 3.81
C ASP A 21 -30.17 17.36 4.96
N PRO A 22 -29.80 18.58 5.40
CA PRO A 22 -28.79 18.79 6.45
C PRO A 22 -29.08 18.07 7.76
N THR A 23 -30.34 17.74 8.05
CA THR A 23 -30.72 17.02 9.28
C THR A 23 -30.22 15.56 9.27
N ARG A 24 -29.84 15.04 8.10
CA ARG A 24 -29.36 13.67 7.90
C ARG A 24 -27.84 13.54 8.01
N LEU A 25 -27.12 14.61 8.34
CA LEU A 25 -25.66 14.65 8.36
C LEU A 25 -25.01 13.42 9.02
N PHE A 26 -25.58 12.95 10.15
CA PHE A 26 -25.04 11.84 10.94
C PHE A 26 -25.61 10.45 10.60
N GLN A 27 -26.38 10.30 9.51
CA GLN A 27 -26.92 8.99 9.11
C GLN A 27 -25.88 8.08 8.46
N HIS A 28 -24.80 8.64 7.93
CA HIS A 28 -23.72 7.89 7.30
C HIS A 28 -22.37 8.40 7.79
N ASN A 29 -21.37 7.51 7.85
CA ASN A 29 -20.00 7.88 8.19
C ASN A 29 -19.35 8.83 7.17
N ALA A 30 -19.86 8.84 5.94
CA ALA A 30 -19.46 9.77 4.89
C ALA A 30 -20.62 10.00 3.92
N TRP A 31 -20.72 11.23 3.42
CA TRP A 31 -21.53 11.62 2.26
C TRP A 31 -20.57 11.90 1.10
N ASP A 32 -20.81 11.32 -0.06
CA ASP A 32 -19.78 11.18 -1.10
C ASP A 32 -19.82 12.35 -2.09
N ASN A 33 -21.00 12.91 -2.34
CA ASN A 33 -21.21 14.05 -3.23
C ASN A 33 -21.67 15.25 -2.42
N VAL A 34 -20.71 15.90 -1.76
CA VAL A 34 -20.94 17.19 -1.11
C VAL A 34 -20.29 18.25 -1.98
N GLU A 35 -21.11 19.08 -2.62
CA GLU A 35 -20.62 20.28 -3.29
C GLU A 35 -20.16 21.29 -2.24
N TRP A 36 -18.97 21.84 -2.45
CA TRP A 36 -18.43 22.85 -1.54
C TRP A 36 -19.07 24.19 -1.83
N SER A 37 -19.42 24.92 -0.76
CA SER A 37 -19.76 26.33 -0.91
C SER A 37 -18.51 27.14 -1.25
N GLU A 38 -18.70 28.31 -1.85
CA GLU A 38 -17.61 29.27 -2.10
C GLU A 38 -16.83 29.60 -0.82
N GLU A 39 -17.51 29.67 0.33
CA GLU A 39 -16.89 29.91 1.64
C GLU A 39 -16.02 28.73 2.09
N GLN A 40 -16.49 27.49 1.92
CA GLN A 40 -15.72 26.29 2.25
C GLN A 40 -14.47 26.19 1.36
N GLU A 41 -14.62 26.45 0.07
CA GLU A 41 -13.51 26.48 -0.88
C GLU A 41 -12.50 27.58 -0.53
N ALA A 42 -12.95 28.80 -0.24
CA ALA A 42 -12.09 29.89 0.20
C ALA A 42 -11.35 29.56 1.50
N THR A 43 -12.04 28.95 2.47
CA THR A 43 -11.45 28.53 3.74
C THR A 43 -10.36 27.48 3.53
N ALA A 44 -10.61 26.47 2.68
CA ALA A 44 -9.62 25.46 2.36
C ALA A 44 -8.39 26.06 1.65
N LYS A 45 -8.61 26.93 0.66
CA LYS A 45 -7.53 27.66 -0.03
C LYS A 45 -6.67 28.47 0.95
N SER A 46 -7.31 29.18 1.88
CA SER A 46 -6.60 29.94 2.92
C SER A 46 -5.71 29.04 3.78
N LYS A 47 -6.20 27.86 4.19
CA LYS A 47 -5.42 26.89 4.99
C LYS A 47 -4.25 26.29 4.21
N VAL A 48 -4.45 25.99 2.92
CA VAL A 48 -3.37 25.51 2.05
C VAL A 48 -2.28 26.58 1.94
N GLN A 49 -2.67 27.84 1.71
CA GLN A 49 -1.72 28.94 1.61
C GLN A 49 -0.96 29.21 2.93
N GLU A 50 -1.65 29.08 4.07
CA GLU A 50 -1.02 29.17 5.39
C GLU A 50 0.02 28.05 5.58
N ASN A 51 -0.34 26.80 5.27
CA ASN A 51 0.58 25.66 5.35
C ASN A 51 1.80 25.85 4.43
N SER A 52 1.60 26.39 3.23
CA SER A 52 2.69 26.67 2.29
C SER A 52 3.51 27.93 2.60
N SER A 53 3.18 28.69 3.65
CA SER A 53 3.87 29.95 3.97
C SER A 53 5.21 29.75 4.69
N GLN A 54 5.34 28.67 5.45
CA GLN A 54 6.54 28.32 6.20
C GLN A 54 7.10 27.01 5.67
N LEU A 55 8.09 27.12 4.79
CA LEU A 55 8.81 25.96 4.28
C LEU A 55 9.94 25.57 5.24
N LEU A 56 10.32 24.29 5.20
CA LEU A 56 11.53 23.82 5.86
C LEU A 56 12.75 24.61 5.35
N PRO A 57 13.73 24.93 6.21
CA PRO A 57 15.01 25.48 5.77
C PRO A 57 15.66 24.61 4.69
N GLN A 58 16.39 25.23 3.76
CA GLN A 58 16.94 24.54 2.58
C GLN A 58 17.88 23.39 2.96
N ASP A 59 18.68 23.56 4.01
CA ASP A 59 19.56 22.51 4.55
C ASP A 59 18.79 21.29 5.03
N LYS A 60 17.61 21.50 5.62
CA LYS A 60 16.71 20.41 6.04
C LYS A 60 16.01 19.74 4.87
N GLN A 61 15.61 20.50 3.86
CA GLN A 61 15.04 19.91 2.64
C GLN A 61 16.06 18.97 1.97
N GLU A 62 17.31 19.43 1.80
CA GLU A 62 18.39 18.62 1.24
C GLU A 62 18.70 17.40 2.11
N GLU A 63 18.74 17.56 3.44
CA GLU A 63 18.92 16.43 4.38
C GLU A 63 17.83 15.38 4.18
N TYR A 64 16.55 15.78 4.13
CA TYR A 64 15.43 14.86 3.96
C TYR A 64 15.44 14.18 2.60
N GLU A 65 15.80 14.90 1.55
CA GLU A 65 15.88 14.36 0.19
C GLU A 65 16.98 13.31 0.06
N VAL A 66 18.21 13.66 0.46
CA VAL A 66 19.37 12.75 0.38
C VAL A 66 19.20 11.50 1.24
N ASN A 67 18.55 11.64 2.41
CA ASN A 67 18.36 10.54 3.35
C ASN A 67 16.98 9.89 3.26
N ALA A 68 16.12 10.28 2.30
CA ALA A 68 14.73 9.83 2.21
C ALA A 68 14.61 8.30 2.30
N LYS A 69 15.44 7.59 1.52
CA LYS A 69 15.47 6.12 1.49
C LYS A 69 15.76 5.53 2.87
N ARG A 70 16.77 6.08 3.55
CA ARG A 70 17.17 5.65 4.89
C ARG A 70 16.04 5.85 5.89
N TYR A 71 15.35 7.00 5.85
CA TYR A 71 14.25 7.26 6.77
C TYR A 71 13.08 6.29 6.57
N TRP A 72 12.73 5.97 5.33
CA TRP A 72 11.70 4.96 5.05
C TRP A 72 12.13 3.55 5.47
N ASP A 73 13.38 3.15 5.18
CA ASP A 73 13.90 1.86 5.64
C ASP A 73 13.87 1.76 7.18
N GLU A 74 14.29 2.79 7.91
CA GLU A 74 14.23 2.80 9.39
C GLU A 74 12.78 2.78 9.91
N PHE A 75 11.87 3.50 9.25
CA PHE A 75 10.45 3.47 9.61
C PHE A 75 9.90 2.04 9.54
N TYR A 76 10.12 1.33 8.45
CA TYR A 76 9.63 -0.04 8.30
C TYR A 76 10.36 -1.06 9.17
N LYS A 77 11.63 -0.83 9.53
CA LYS A 77 12.34 -1.66 10.52
C LYS A 77 11.72 -1.55 11.91
N ILE A 78 11.24 -0.36 12.29
CA ILE A 78 10.66 -0.11 13.61
C ILE A 78 9.21 -0.58 13.68
N HIS A 79 8.44 -0.35 12.62
CA HIS A 79 6.99 -0.54 12.65
C HIS A 79 6.49 -1.81 11.96
N GLU A 80 7.31 -2.44 11.12
CA GLU A 80 6.96 -3.63 10.35
C GLU A 80 5.58 -3.49 9.64
N ASN A 81 4.65 -4.40 9.89
CA ASN A 81 3.27 -4.35 9.39
C ASN A 81 2.28 -3.68 10.37
N GLY A 82 2.72 -3.19 11.53
CA GLY A 82 1.84 -2.76 12.61
C GLY A 82 1.31 -1.32 12.49
N PHE A 83 1.84 -0.51 11.57
CA PHE A 83 1.48 0.91 11.49
C PHE A 83 0.17 1.18 10.73
N PHE A 84 0.00 0.57 9.57
CA PHE A 84 -1.18 0.77 8.72
C PHE A 84 -2.13 -0.41 8.84
N LYS A 85 -3.44 -0.15 8.82
CA LYS A 85 -4.46 -1.19 8.78
C LYS A 85 -4.64 -1.72 7.36
N ASP A 86 -5.03 -2.99 7.26
CA ASP A 86 -5.44 -3.59 6.00
C ASP A 86 -6.60 -2.83 5.35
N ARG A 87 -6.48 -2.60 4.05
CA ARG A 87 -7.41 -1.78 3.26
C ARG A 87 -8.54 -2.59 2.64
N HIS A 88 -9.11 -3.54 3.37
CA HIS A 88 -10.26 -4.34 2.95
C HIS A 88 -11.48 -3.52 2.50
N TRP A 89 -11.58 -2.27 2.96
CA TRP A 89 -12.64 -1.36 2.55
C TRP A 89 -12.55 -0.99 1.06
N LEU A 90 -11.38 -1.08 0.41
CA LEU A 90 -11.21 -0.72 -1.00
C LEU A 90 -12.17 -1.45 -1.93
N PHE A 91 -12.49 -2.72 -1.67
CA PHE A 91 -13.43 -3.48 -2.53
C PHE A 91 -14.89 -3.06 -2.38
N THR A 92 -15.21 -2.28 -1.35
CA THR A 92 -16.53 -1.64 -1.24
C THR A 92 -16.61 -0.44 -2.17
N GLU A 93 -15.51 0.29 -2.29
CA GLU A 93 -15.45 1.60 -2.96
C GLU A 93 -15.06 1.44 -4.44
N PHE A 94 -14.18 0.49 -4.74
CA PHE A 94 -13.59 0.21 -6.05
C PHE A 94 -13.81 -1.27 -6.42
N PRO A 95 -15.03 -1.65 -6.83
CA PRO A 95 -15.37 -3.03 -7.19
C PRO A 95 -14.52 -3.56 -8.36
N GLU A 96 -13.98 -2.70 -9.21
CA GLU A 96 -13.06 -3.01 -10.30
C GLU A 96 -11.75 -3.68 -9.84
N LEU A 97 -11.36 -3.55 -8.57
CA LEU A 97 -10.21 -4.29 -8.01
C LEU A 97 -10.49 -5.81 -7.91
N ALA A 98 -11.76 -6.21 -7.97
CA ALA A 98 -12.20 -7.60 -7.92
C ALA A 98 -13.46 -7.82 -8.78
N PRO A 99 -13.36 -7.70 -10.12
CA PRO A 99 -14.51 -7.63 -11.01
C PRO A 99 -15.34 -8.93 -11.02
N ASN A 100 -14.70 -10.07 -10.76
CA ASN A 100 -15.31 -11.40 -10.74
C ASN A 100 -15.66 -11.90 -9.33
N ARG A 101 -15.84 -11.00 -8.34
CA ARG A 101 -16.26 -11.40 -6.99
C ARG A 101 -17.60 -12.13 -7.04
N ASN A 102 -17.59 -13.45 -6.85
CA ASN A 102 -18.81 -14.21 -6.59
C ASN A 102 -19.38 -13.79 -5.22
N PRO A 103 -20.58 -13.18 -5.13
CA PRO A 103 -21.11 -12.65 -3.88
C PRO A 103 -21.42 -13.70 -2.81
N SER A 104 -21.37 -14.99 -3.15
CA SER A 104 -21.88 -16.09 -2.33
C SER A 104 -20.91 -16.66 -1.30
N GLN A 105 -19.69 -16.12 -1.14
CA GLN A 105 -18.67 -16.72 -0.26
C GLN A 105 -18.33 -15.94 1.02
N ASN A 106 -18.97 -14.81 1.31
CA ASN A 106 -18.59 -13.97 2.46
C ASN A 106 -19.76 -13.48 3.33
N GLU A 107 -20.76 -14.32 3.61
CA GLU A 107 -21.71 -14.02 4.70
C GLU A 107 -21.13 -14.32 6.10
N ASP A 108 -20.02 -15.05 6.21
CA ASP A 108 -19.49 -15.49 7.52
C ASP A 108 -18.33 -14.64 8.09
N SER A 109 -17.89 -13.55 7.44
CA SER A 109 -16.73 -12.77 7.93
C SER A 109 -17.00 -11.31 8.30
N LEU A 110 -18.26 -10.90 8.43
CA LEU A 110 -18.60 -9.68 9.18
C LEU A 110 -18.63 -10.01 10.67
N CYS A 111 -17.45 -10.20 11.27
CA CYS A 111 -17.34 -10.23 12.72
C CYS A 111 -17.53 -8.81 13.26
N GLU A 112 -18.70 -8.58 13.83
CA GLU A 112 -19.08 -7.41 14.60
C GLU A 112 -18.10 -7.26 15.79
N PHE A 113 -17.14 -6.33 15.67
CA PHE A 113 -16.31 -5.92 16.80
C PHE A 113 -17.17 -5.13 17.80
N SER A 114 -17.97 -5.85 18.59
CA SER A 114 -18.52 -5.33 19.82
C SER A 114 -17.37 -5.21 20.81
N CYS A 115 -17.05 -3.98 21.21
CA CYS A 115 -16.18 -3.70 22.35
C CYS A 115 -16.71 -4.46 23.57
N LYS A 116 -16.03 -5.55 23.96
CA LYS A 116 -16.16 -6.10 25.29
C LYS A 116 -15.04 -5.51 26.12
N GLU A 117 -15.43 -4.65 27.05
CA GLU A 117 -14.62 -4.32 28.21
C GLU A 117 -14.12 -5.62 28.86
N VAL A 118 -12.81 -5.73 29.01
CA VAL A 118 -12.23 -6.58 30.04
C VAL A 118 -11.58 -5.63 31.03
N SER A 119 -12.29 -5.46 32.12
CA SER A 119 -11.84 -4.86 33.36
C SER A 119 -10.76 -5.72 34.02
N GLU A 120 -9.89 -5.02 34.76
CA GLU A 120 -8.96 -5.50 35.80
C GLU A 120 -7.63 -6.11 35.32
N ASN A 121 -6.46 -5.79 35.89
CA ASN A 121 -5.98 -4.65 36.66
C ASN A 121 -4.44 -4.82 36.74
N GLU A 122 -3.74 -3.72 37.05
CA GLU A 122 -2.35 -3.65 37.59
C GLU A 122 -1.16 -3.65 36.60
N GLY A 123 -0.39 -2.55 36.67
CA GLY A 123 0.99 -2.47 36.19
C GLY A 123 1.39 -1.15 35.53
N LEU A 124 1.41 -0.05 36.29
CA LEU A 124 2.09 1.20 35.92
C LEU A 124 3.56 0.92 35.53
N GLY A 125 4.00 1.44 34.38
CA GLY A 125 5.40 1.37 33.97
C GLY A 125 5.71 2.39 32.87
N SER A 126 6.11 3.59 33.28
CA SER A 126 6.64 4.66 32.44
C SER A 126 7.89 4.20 31.68
N CYS A 127 8.03 4.64 30.43
CA CYS A 127 9.22 4.46 29.62
C CYS A 127 10.34 5.41 30.05
N GLU A 128 11.52 4.87 30.40
CA GLU A 128 12.80 5.59 30.36
C GLU A 128 13.97 4.64 30.04
N ASN A 129 14.76 5.00 29.02
CA ASN A 129 16.18 4.70 28.79
C ASN A 129 16.79 3.35 29.21
N GLY A 130 17.31 2.62 28.21
CA GLY A 130 18.61 1.94 28.34
C GLY A 130 18.66 0.45 27.98
N HIS A 131 19.32 0.17 26.84
CA HIS A 131 20.26 -0.93 26.63
C HIS A 131 19.82 -2.36 26.99
N CYS A 132 19.50 -3.17 25.97
CA CYS A 132 19.37 -4.62 26.13
C CYS A 132 20.45 -5.34 25.32
N THR A 133 21.56 -5.67 25.99
CA THR A 133 22.50 -6.71 25.55
C THR A 133 22.01 -8.05 26.09
N LEU A 134 21.88 -9.06 25.23
CA LEU A 134 22.22 -10.43 25.63
C LEU A 134 22.48 -11.30 24.41
N GLU A 135 23.74 -11.71 24.31
CA GLU A 135 24.24 -12.72 23.39
C GLU A 135 23.76 -14.12 23.77
N THR A 136 23.86 -15.01 22.77
CA THR A 136 24.07 -16.46 22.81
C THR A 136 22.84 -17.37 22.92
N ARG A 137 22.49 -18.00 21.79
CA ARG A 137 22.38 -19.47 21.75
C ARG A 137 22.59 -20.08 20.34
N ALA A 138 23.74 -20.73 20.22
CA ALA A 138 24.03 -22.00 19.54
C ALA A 138 23.77 -22.18 18.03
N GLU A 139 24.90 -22.38 17.36
CA GLU A 139 25.13 -22.93 16.03
C GLU A 139 24.49 -24.31 15.81
N ASN A 140 24.13 -24.60 14.56
CA ASN A 140 24.40 -25.90 13.94
C ASN A 140 24.56 -25.74 12.41
N GLN A 141 25.73 -26.16 11.93
CA GLN A 141 26.16 -26.29 10.53
C GLN A 141 25.33 -27.40 9.83
N LEU A 142 25.17 -27.51 8.51
CA LEU A 142 26.23 -27.62 7.50
C LEU A 142 25.64 -27.71 6.06
N ASN A 143 26.29 -27.01 5.12
CA ASN A 143 26.43 -27.23 3.66
C ASN A 143 25.22 -27.39 2.71
N LEU A 144 25.09 -26.44 1.77
CA LEU A 144 25.15 -26.77 0.34
C LEU A 144 25.64 -25.59 -0.54
N LEU A 145 26.46 -25.96 -1.52
CA LEU A 145 27.26 -25.22 -2.51
C LEU A 145 26.84 -23.78 -2.92
N LYS A 146 27.81 -22.88 -2.80
CA LYS A 146 27.97 -21.70 -3.66
C LYS A 146 28.57 -22.13 -5.01
N SER A 147 27.97 -21.69 -6.12
CA SER A 147 28.68 -21.53 -7.39
C SER A 147 28.27 -20.20 -8.02
N SER A 148 29.14 -19.21 -7.90
CA SER A 148 29.10 -17.95 -8.67
C SER A 148 29.39 -18.23 -10.15
N PRO A 149 28.75 -17.53 -11.10
CA PRO A 149 29.25 -17.50 -12.46
C PRO A 149 30.36 -16.45 -12.60
N MET A 150 31.42 -16.90 -13.26
CA MET A 150 32.62 -16.18 -13.66
C MET A 150 32.23 -15.06 -14.65
N PHE A 151 32.62 -13.81 -14.39
CA PHE A 151 32.50 -12.72 -15.37
C PHE A 151 33.72 -12.75 -16.28
N CYS A 152 33.55 -13.19 -17.52
CA CYS A 152 34.54 -13.03 -18.58
C CYS A 152 34.21 -11.77 -19.38
N THR A 153 35.09 -10.77 -19.29
CA THR A 153 35.09 -9.56 -20.11
C THR A 153 35.51 -9.87 -21.54
N GLU A 154 34.61 -9.67 -22.51
CA GLU A 154 34.96 -9.28 -23.88
C GLU A 154 33.93 -8.26 -24.40
N GLU A 155 34.42 -7.08 -24.79
CA GLU A 155 33.63 -6.04 -25.46
C GLU A 155 33.12 -6.51 -26.82
N LEU A 156 31.82 -6.35 -27.09
CA LEU A 156 31.25 -6.38 -28.44
C LEU A 156 30.12 -5.34 -28.57
N ALA A 157 30.17 -4.62 -29.69
CA ALA A 157 29.41 -3.43 -30.11
C ALA A 157 27.86 -3.49 -29.94
N PRO A 158 27.16 -2.32 -29.94
CA PRO A 158 25.73 -2.27 -29.67
C PRO A 158 24.92 -2.80 -30.85
N GLN A 159 24.56 -4.07 -30.79
CA GLN A 159 23.49 -4.63 -31.59
C GLN A 159 22.18 -4.36 -30.85
N LYS A 160 21.26 -3.61 -31.49
CA LYS A 160 19.87 -3.47 -31.05
C LYS A 160 19.25 -4.86 -30.93
N LEU A 161 19.29 -5.43 -29.73
CA LEU A 161 18.58 -6.65 -29.40
C LEU A 161 17.08 -6.30 -29.46
N LYS A 162 16.34 -6.90 -30.39
CA LYS A 162 14.89 -6.97 -30.30
C LYS A 162 14.57 -7.87 -29.10
N GLN A 163 14.39 -7.27 -27.93
CA GLN A 163 13.91 -7.96 -26.75
C GLN A 163 12.48 -8.43 -27.07
N SER A 164 12.25 -9.74 -27.06
CA SER A 164 10.92 -10.30 -27.24
C SER A 164 10.07 -9.89 -26.04
N TYR A 165 9.00 -9.12 -26.28
CA TYR A 165 8.04 -8.61 -25.29
C TYR A 165 7.25 -9.71 -24.50
N GLU A 166 7.66 -10.97 -24.58
CA GLU A 166 6.84 -12.12 -24.19
C GLU A 166 7.20 -12.70 -22.81
N ASP A 167 8.34 -12.33 -22.22
CA ASP A 167 8.84 -12.93 -20.97
C ASP A 167 9.11 -11.87 -19.89
N TYR A 168 8.05 -11.51 -19.15
CA TYR A 168 8.11 -10.65 -17.96
C TYR A 168 7.16 -11.21 -16.89
N PRO A 169 7.38 -10.93 -15.59
CA PRO A 169 6.50 -11.43 -14.53
C PRO A 169 5.05 -11.04 -14.82
N GLY A 170 4.11 -12.00 -14.83
CA GLY A 170 2.70 -11.70 -15.12
C GLY A 170 2.34 -11.49 -16.60
N SER A 171 3.22 -11.85 -17.55
CA SER A 171 2.94 -11.70 -19.00
C SER A 171 1.70 -12.48 -19.48
N SER A 172 1.36 -13.59 -18.83
CA SER A 172 0.16 -14.39 -19.12
C SER A 172 -1.12 -13.88 -18.46
N ALA A 173 -1.02 -12.87 -17.58
CA ALA A 173 -2.17 -12.32 -16.86
C ALA A 173 -3.10 -11.55 -17.82
N SER A 174 -4.40 -11.64 -17.58
CA SER A 174 -5.41 -10.86 -18.30
C SER A 174 -5.79 -9.57 -17.58
N TYR A 175 -5.36 -9.40 -16.33
CA TYR A 175 -5.64 -8.23 -15.51
C TYR A 175 -4.45 -7.91 -14.59
N ARG A 176 -3.89 -6.71 -14.70
CA ARG A 176 -2.68 -6.30 -14.01
C ARG A 176 -2.88 -5.02 -13.20
N ILE A 177 -2.49 -5.08 -11.93
CA ILE A 177 -2.57 -3.96 -10.99
C ILE A 177 -1.15 -3.60 -10.53
N LEU A 178 -0.83 -2.32 -10.43
CA LEU A 178 0.37 -1.84 -9.73
C LEU A 178 -0.02 -1.05 -8.48
N GLU A 179 0.45 -1.47 -7.30
CA GLU A 179 0.47 -0.59 -6.12
C GLU A 179 1.84 0.07 -6.00
N VAL A 180 1.86 1.41 -6.03
CA VAL A 180 3.05 2.19 -5.71
C VAL A 180 3.00 2.64 -4.25
N GLY A 181 4.13 2.58 -3.56
CA GLY A 181 4.22 2.80 -2.12
C GLY A 181 3.51 1.69 -1.34
N CYS A 182 3.82 0.44 -1.67
CA CYS A 182 3.10 -0.72 -1.12
C CYS A 182 3.33 -0.94 0.38
N GLY A 183 4.40 -0.36 0.95
CA GLY A 183 4.77 -0.54 2.34
C GLY A 183 4.86 -2.02 2.72
N ALA A 184 4.24 -2.40 3.83
CA ALA A 184 4.17 -3.80 4.27
C ALA A 184 3.08 -4.65 3.56
N GLY A 185 2.44 -4.14 2.50
CA GLY A 185 1.48 -4.90 1.69
C GLY A 185 0.02 -4.85 2.16
N ASN A 186 -0.35 -3.89 3.01
CA ASN A 186 -1.70 -3.73 3.58
C ASN A 186 -2.82 -3.47 2.54
N THR A 187 -2.49 -3.27 1.27
CA THR A 187 -3.45 -3.25 0.15
C THR A 187 -3.28 -4.48 -0.74
N VAL A 188 -2.03 -4.82 -1.10
CA VAL A 188 -1.68 -5.99 -1.92
C VAL A 188 -2.29 -7.29 -1.38
N PHE A 189 -2.10 -7.62 -0.10
CA PHE A 189 -2.61 -8.88 0.44
C PHE A 189 -4.13 -8.95 0.45
N PRO A 190 -4.87 -7.91 0.89
CA PRO A 190 -6.31 -7.87 0.70
C PRO A 190 -6.77 -8.06 -0.76
N ILE A 191 -6.04 -7.52 -1.75
CA ILE A 191 -6.33 -7.73 -3.19
C ILE A 191 -6.17 -9.19 -3.56
N LEU A 192 -5.04 -9.81 -3.22
CA LEU A 192 -4.73 -11.20 -3.55
C LEU A 192 -5.72 -12.19 -2.90
N GLN A 193 -6.11 -11.93 -1.65
CA GLN A 193 -7.09 -12.73 -0.90
C GLN A 193 -8.52 -12.59 -1.47
N THR A 194 -8.88 -11.38 -1.87
CA THR A 194 -10.23 -11.06 -2.33
C THR A 194 -10.48 -11.49 -3.76
N ASN A 195 -9.52 -11.25 -4.64
CA ASN A 195 -9.65 -11.50 -6.05
C ASN A 195 -8.96 -12.84 -6.37
N ASN A 196 -9.76 -13.91 -6.49
CA ASN A 196 -9.30 -15.27 -6.77
C ASN A 196 -9.23 -15.60 -8.28
N ASP A 197 -9.31 -14.59 -9.14
CA ASP A 197 -9.16 -14.79 -10.59
C ASP A 197 -7.73 -15.24 -10.92
N PRO A 198 -7.54 -16.37 -11.62
CA PRO A 198 -6.20 -16.81 -12.05
C PRO A 198 -5.56 -15.88 -13.07
N GLY A 199 -6.33 -15.01 -13.72
CA GLY A 199 -5.85 -13.99 -14.65
C GLY A 199 -5.36 -12.71 -13.99
N LEU A 200 -5.46 -12.58 -12.66
CA LEU A 200 -4.94 -11.43 -11.91
C LEU A 200 -3.42 -11.58 -11.66
N PHE A 201 -2.69 -10.49 -11.89
CA PHE A 201 -1.31 -10.34 -11.43
C PHE A 201 -1.09 -8.96 -10.80
N VAL A 202 -0.50 -8.93 -9.61
CA VAL A 202 -0.27 -7.70 -8.83
C VAL A 202 1.21 -7.37 -8.80
N TYR A 203 1.58 -6.23 -9.33
CA TYR A 203 2.88 -5.63 -9.07
C TYR A 203 2.76 -4.72 -7.85
N CYS A 204 3.81 -4.67 -7.05
CA CYS A 204 3.88 -3.69 -5.99
C CYS A 204 5.30 -3.21 -5.79
N CYS A 205 5.45 -1.90 -5.56
CA CYS A 205 6.76 -1.34 -5.33
C CYS A 205 6.76 -0.33 -4.20
N ASP A 206 7.92 -0.21 -3.57
CA ASP A 206 8.20 0.82 -2.58
C ASP A 206 9.62 1.34 -2.78
N PHE A 207 9.86 2.57 -2.33
CA PHE A 207 11.19 3.17 -2.32
C PHE A 207 12.08 2.52 -1.24
N SER A 208 11.45 2.02 -0.17
CA SER A 208 12.10 1.28 0.90
C SER A 208 12.39 -0.17 0.48
N THR A 209 13.63 -0.59 0.69
CA THR A 209 14.00 -2.00 0.53
C THR A 209 13.39 -2.82 1.66
N THR A 210 13.36 -2.27 2.88
CA THR A 210 12.74 -2.93 4.03
C THR A 210 11.24 -3.17 3.82
N ALA A 211 10.50 -2.22 3.25
CA ALA A 211 9.09 -2.42 2.89
C ALA A 211 8.91 -3.62 1.93
N VAL A 212 9.69 -3.65 0.85
CA VAL A 212 9.64 -4.74 -0.14
C VAL A 212 10.02 -6.07 0.50
N ASP A 213 11.03 -6.11 1.36
CA ASP A 213 11.43 -7.32 2.09
C ASP A 213 10.30 -7.84 3.00
N LEU A 214 9.55 -6.95 3.66
CA LEU A 214 8.39 -7.32 4.48
C LEU A 214 7.28 -7.97 3.63
N VAL A 215 7.02 -7.43 2.43
CA VAL A 215 6.05 -8.01 1.50
C VAL A 215 6.53 -9.38 1.02
N GLN A 216 7.77 -9.50 0.56
CA GLN A 216 8.31 -10.76 0.03
C GLN A 216 8.45 -11.86 1.11
N SER A 217 8.65 -11.48 2.37
CA SER A 217 8.77 -12.41 3.50
C SER A 217 7.43 -12.83 4.10
N ASN A 218 6.32 -12.20 3.67
CA ASN A 218 4.99 -12.54 4.15
C ASN A 218 4.61 -13.96 3.67
N MET A 219 4.00 -14.75 4.56
CA MET A 219 3.56 -16.12 4.26
C MET A 219 2.51 -16.20 3.13
N GLU A 220 1.77 -15.12 2.89
CA GLU A 220 0.76 -15.00 1.84
C GLU A 220 1.35 -14.51 0.51
N TYR A 221 2.65 -14.22 0.45
CA TYR A 221 3.30 -13.83 -0.77
C TYR A 221 3.38 -15.01 -1.76
N ASP A 222 2.71 -14.86 -2.89
CA ASP A 222 2.72 -15.82 -3.98
C ASP A 222 3.35 -15.18 -5.23
N SER A 223 4.60 -15.55 -5.52
CA SER A 223 5.34 -15.06 -6.69
C SER A 223 4.69 -15.38 -8.05
N SER A 224 3.74 -16.32 -8.09
CA SER A 224 2.98 -16.61 -9.32
C SER A 224 1.85 -15.61 -9.58
N ARG A 225 1.43 -14.86 -8.56
CA ARG A 225 0.34 -13.87 -8.63
C ARG A 225 0.78 -12.45 -8.28
N CYS A 226 1.98 -12.30 -7.72
CA CYS A 226 2.49 -11.03 -7.22
C CYS A 226 3.98 -10.86 -7.53
N PHE A 227 4.41 -9.63 -7.82
CA PHE A 227 5.80 -9.27 -7.94
C PHE A 227 6.11 -7.97 -7.19
N ALA A 228 6.80 -8.10 -6.05
CA ALA A 228 7.26 -6.98 -5.25
C ALA A 228 8.68 -6.55 -5.64
N PHE A 229 8.92 -5.25 -5.86
CA PHE A 229 10.23 -4.71 -6.26
C PHE A 229 10.51 -3.33 -5.68
N VAL A 230 11.79 -3.00 -5.51
CA VAL A 230 12.21 -1.66 -5.06
C VAL A 230 12.18 -0.71 -6.25
N HIS A 231 11.54 0.44 -6.09
CA HIS A 231 11.47 1.44 -7.15
C HIS A 231 11.45 2.86 -6.60
N ASP A 232 12.26 3.72 -7.20
CA ASP A 232 12.27 5.16 -6.93
C ASP A 232 11.51 5.86 -8.07
N LEU A 233 10.31 6.34 -7.77
CA LEU A 233 9.48 7.07 -8.73
C LEU A 233 10.13 8.35 -9.26
N CYS A 234 11.09 8.92 -8.54
CA CYS A 234 11.81 10.12 -8.96
C CYS A 234 12.98 9.83 -9.90
N ASN A 235 13.22 8.56 -10.25
CA ASN A 235 14.32 8.13 -11.09
C ASN A 235 13.82 7.58 -12.43
N ASP A 236 13.68 8.47 -13.41
CA ASP A 236 13.25 8.17 -14.79
C ASP A 236 14.14 7.14 -15.54
N GLN A 237 15.32 6.83 -15.01
CA GLN A 237 16.22 5.84 -15.61
C GLN A 237 15.95 4.42 -15.12
N SER A 238 15.13 4.24 -14.09
CA SER A 238 14.76 2.93 -13.59
C SER A 238 13.58 2.38 -14.40
N PRO A 239 13.75 1.30 -15.18
CA PRO A 239 12.64 0.72 -15.90
C PRO A 239 11.74 -0.06 -14.94
N PHE A 240 10.45 -0.06 -15.23
CA PHE A 240 9.51 -0.96 -14.58
C PHE A 240 9.68 -2.41 -15.07
N PRO A 241 9.33 -3.43 -14.26
CA PRO A 241 9.46 -4.84 -14.62
C PRO A 241 8.32 -5.35 -15.53
N MET A 242 7.53 -4.44 -16.11
CA MET A 242 6.49 -4.72 -17.09
C MET A 242 6.56 -3.71 -18.23
N PRO A 243 6.05 -4.04 -19.44
CA PRO A 243 6.01 -3.11 -20.56
C PRO A 243 5.12 -1.89 -20.30
N ASP A 244 5.38 -0.79 -20.99
CA ASP A 244 4.49 0.37 -21.02
C ASP A 244 3.08 -0.01 -21.49
N GLU A 245 2.08 0.73 -21.03
CA GLU A 245 0.67 0.53 -21.41
C GLU A 245 0.13 -0.90 -21.13
N SER A 246 0.75 -1.63 -20.20
CA SER A 246 0.35 -3.01 -19.87
C SER A 246 -0.53 -3.15 -18.62
N LEU A 247 -0.66 -2.10 -17.82
CA LEU A 247 -1.41 -2.11 -16.55
C LEU A 247 -2.87 -1.69 -16.74
N ASP A 248 -3.79 -2.33 -16.02
CA ASP A 248 -5.22 -1.97 -15.99
C ASP A 248 -5.52 -0.95 -14.89
N ILE A 249 -4.86 -1.07 -13.74
CA ILE A 249 -5.03 -0.17 -12.59
C ILE A 249 -3.67 0.18 -11.98
N VAL A 250 -3.50 1.46 -11.62
CA VAL A 250 -2.40 1.93 -10.77
C VAL A 250 -2.99 2.54 -9.49
N ILE A 251 -2.50 2.08 -8.34
CA ILE A 251 -2.92 2.52 -7.01
C ILE A 251 -1.80 3.34 -6.40
N LEU A 252 -2.10 4.57 -5.99
CA LEU A 252 -1.19 5.46 -5.26
C LEU A 252 -1.89 5.97 -4.00
N ILE A 253 -1.62 5.34 -2.85
CA ILE A 253 -2.20 5.75 -1.56
C ILE A 253 -1.10 6.38 -0.72
N PHE A 254 -1.24 7.68 -0.43
CA PHE A 254 -0.26 8.48 0.35
C PHE A 254 1.15 8.59 -0.25
N VAL A 255 1.31 8.34 -1.57
CA VAL A 255 2.59 8.40 -2.27
C VAL A 255 2.95 9.82 -2.70
N LEU A 256 2.06 10.49 -3.45
CA LEU A 256 2.39 11.76 -4.11
C LEU A 256 2.70 12.89 -3.11
N SER A 257 2.14 12.82 -1.90
CA SER A 257 2.45 13.77 -0.82
C SER A 257 3.87 13.64 -0.27
N ALA A 258 4.56 12.54 -0.55
CA ALA A 258 5.94 12.29 -0.12
C ALA A 258 6.97 12.64 -1.22
N ILE A 259 6.53 13.14 -2.38
CA ILE A 259 7.38 13.48 -3.52
C ILE A 259 7.27 14.99 -3.77
N LEU A 260 8.40 15.64 -4.04
CA LEU A 260 8.42 17.05 -4.41
C LEU A 260 7.65 17.26 -5.73
N PRO A 261 6.75 18.25 -5.83
CA PRO A 261 5.96 18.48 -7.05
C PRO A 261 6.77 18.73 -8.32
N GLU A 262 8.03 19.14 -8.21
CA GLU A 262 8.92 19.44 -9.33
C GLU A 262 9.62 18.19 -9.91
N LYS A 263 9.43 17.03 -9.28
CA LYS A 263 10.02 15.76 -9.69
C LYS A 263 9.07 14.93 -10.55
#